data_AF-A0A2D5Y226-F1
#
_entry.id   AF-A0A2D5Y226-F1
#
_cell.length_a   1.000
_cell.length_b   1.000
_cell.length_c   1.000
_cell.angle_alpha   90.00
_cell.angle_beta   90.00
_cell.angle_gamma   90.00
#
_symmetry.space_group_name_H-M   'P 1'
#
loop_
_entity.id
_entity.type
_entity.pdbx_description
1 polymer ?
#
loop_
_entity_poly.entity_id
_entity_poly.type
_entity_poly.pdbx_seq_one_letter_code
_entity_poly.pdbx_strand_id
1 'polypeptide(L)'
;MNNQDNVMTAYQALKEKYEKVIVPCEICGSHDVVSFQSYGRNAEPGVYGDMPVTICKNCGFKMQNPRYEDGFYIDYYDVMYREIAFGATRPSDEYIEQQKSRGKRVLDFVKKHGVTEKGKMLDHGCASGATMLGWQDDGWAVSGIDPHRPSVEEARLMGLDVRVGAGEDLPCEDEEFDLILSLGSTEHSYNLEATMREMNRVLKSGGKLIIRWRSNEIFGSPLEYYNHNHYRFFTRNTWALCLKRYGFSVDVMSDERVEGWDSYEYIIATKQQSDIDAIDVDALVAEGPIDDYRAELDEIKTIREAYYNKCKKFLDLQSEYKDDPAALIDRLRSDHADFKWGWLGGAPEDVVERSAKEARLFLDEYEQGRVQ
;
A
#
# COMPACT_ATOMS: atom_id res chain seq x y z
N MET A 1 -4.72 -4.99 -31.40
CA MET A 1 -4.70 -5.19 -29.94
C MET A 1 -4.91 -3.84 -29.30
N ASN A 2 -5.81 -3.74 -28.33
CA ASN A 2 -6.01 -2.51 -27.57
C ASN A 2 -4.79 -2.27 -26.65
N ASN A 3 -4.59 -1.06 -26.13
CA ASN A 3 -3.42 -0.75 -25.29
C ASN A 3 -3.33 -1.69 -24.07
N GLN A 4 -4.47 -2.00 -23.43
CA GLN A 4 -4.54 -2.93 -22.30
C GLN A 4 -4.08 -4.36 -22.63
N ASP A 5 -4.39 -4.88 -23.83
CA ASP A 5 -3.96 -6.23 -24.23
C ASP A 5 -2.43 -6.31 -24.33
N ASN A 6 -1.80 -5.24 -24.81
CA ASN A 6 -0.35 -5.14 -24.92
C ASN A 6 0.31 -5.08 -23.54
N VAL A 7 -0.26 -4.29 -22.62
CA VAL A 7 0.22 -4.17 -21.23
C VAL A 7 0.11 -5.52 -20.52
N MET A 8 -1.02 -6.20 -20.60
CA MET A 8 -1.16 -7.53 -19.97
C MET A 8 -0.22 -8.56 -20.58
N THR A 9 0.04 -8.51 -21.88
CA THR A 9 1.03 -9.38 -22.54
C THR A 9 2.44 -9.12 -22.02
N ALA A 10 2.85 -7.85 -21.92
CA ALA A 10 4.14 -7.47 -21.37
C ALA A 10 4.28 -7.88 -19.90
N TYR A 11 3.19 -7.82 -19.13
CA TYR A 11 3.18 -8.18 -17.72
C TYR A 11 3.40 -9.69 -17.54
N GLN A 12 2.77 -10.51 -18.39
CA GLN A 12 3.03 -11.95 -18.37
C GLN A 12 4.46 -12.27 -18.81
N ALA A 13 4.97 -11.61 -19.86
CA ALA A 13 6.36 -11.78 -20.27
C ALA A 13 7.36 -11.42 -19.15
N LEU A 14 7.05 -10.40 -18.34
CA LEU A 14 7.85 -10.03 -17.18
C LEU A 14 7.83 -11.13 -16.10
N LYS A 15 6.64 -11.69 -15.82
CA LYS A 15 6.48 -12.80 -14.87
C LYS A 15 7.16 -14.09 -15.32
N GLU A 16 7.35 -14.29 -16.63
CA GLU A 16 8.12 -15.39 -17.20
C GLU A 16 9.63 -15.13 -17.19
N LYS A 17 10.05 -13.87 -17.29
CA LYS A 17 11.47 -13.45 -17.25
C LYS A 17 12.08 -13.63 -15.86
N TYR A 18 11.30 -13.40 -14.81
CA TYR A 18 11.78 -13.33 -13.44
C TYR A 18 11.29 -14.51 -12.60
N GLU A 19 12.17 -15.04 -11.74
CA GLU A 19 11.82 -16.09 -10.81
C GLU A 19 11.29 -15.52 -9.48
N LYS A 20 10.44 -16.31 -8.81
CA LYS A 20 10.04 -16.03 -7.43
C LYS A 20 11.07 -16.61 -6.47
N VAL A 21 11.48 -15.82 -5.50
CA VAL A 21 12.43 -16.16 -4.45
C VAL A 21 11.74 -16.18 -3.09
N ILE A 22 12.22 -17.06 -2.21
CA ILE A 22 11.85 -17.03 -0.79
C ILE A 22 12.81 -16.08 -0.08
N VAL A 23 12.27 -15.09 0.63
CA VAL A 23 13.05 -14.11 1.38
C VAL A 23 12.83 -14.27 2.89
N PRO A 24 13.83 -13.98 3.74
CA PRO A 24 13.61 -13.85 5.18
C PRO A 24 12.69 -12.67 5.50
N CYS A 25 12.13 -12.65 6.71
CA CYS A 25 11.34 -11.52 7.20
C CYS A 25 12.10 -10.20 7.04
N GLU A 26 11.54 -9.24 6.31
CA GLU A 26 12.19 -7.95 6.05
C GLU A 26 12.38 -7.10 7.33
N ILE A 27 11.68 -7.42 8.43
CA ILE A 27 11.82 -6.73 9.72
C ILE A 27 12.80 -7.42 10.68
N CYS A 28 12.82 -8.75 10.77
CA CYS A 28 13.65 -9.43 11.78
C CYS A 28 14.62 -10.49 11.24
N GLY A 29 14.66 -10.73 9.93
CA GLY A 29 15.55 -11.72 9.32
C GLY A 29 15.16 -13.19 9.56
N SER A 30 14.11 -13.47 10.34
CA SER A 30 13.64 -14.84 10.56
C SER A 30 13.13 -15.49 9.26
N HIS A 31 13.43 -16.77 9.11
CA HIS A 31 12.89 -17.62 8.03
C HIS A 31 11.66 -18.42 8.47
N ASP A 32 11.30 -18.36 9.76
CA ASP A 32 10.15 -19.10 10.29
C ASP A 32 8.85 -18.33 10.04
N VAL A 33 8.13 -18.75 9.00
CA VAL A 33 6.91 -18.12 8.52
C VAL A 33 5.77 -19.13 8.41
N VAL A 34 4.54 -18.63 8.32
CA VAL A 34 3.34 -19.43 8.01
C VAL A 34 2.55 -18.77 6.90
N SER A 35 2.17 -19.55 5.89
CA SER A 35 1.32 -19.08 4.78
C SER A 35 -0.13 -19.01 5.21
N PHE A 36 -0.83 -17.95 4.82
CA PHE A 36 -2.27 -17.81 5.04
C PHE A 36 -3.03 -17.35 3.79
N GLN A 37 -2.33 -16.96 2.73
CA GLN A 37 -2.92 -16.62 1.44
C GLN A 37 -2.11 -17.33 0.35
N SER A 38 -2.79 -17.87 -0.66
CA SER A 38 -2.14 -18.38 -1.87
C SER A 38 -2.75 -17.86 -3.17
N TYR A 39 -3.89 -17.17 -3.11
CA TYR A 39 -4.63 -16.71 -4.28
C TYR A 39 -5.19 -15.31 -4.05
N GLY A 40 -5.06 -14.37 -4.98
CA GLY A 40 -5.47 -12.96 -4.78
C GLY A 40 -5.26 -12.12 -6.03
N ARG A 41 -5.43 -10.80 -5.93
CA ARG A 41 -5.29 -9.91 -7.10
C ARG A 41 -3.85 -9.92 -7.58
N ASN A 42 -3.61 -10.48 -8.75
CA ASN A 42 -2.26 -10.64 -9.28
C ASN A 42 -1.93 -9.70 -10.44
N ALA A 43 -2.85 -8.81 -10.84
CA ALA A 43 -2.66 -7.78 -11.85
C ALA A 43 -3.60 -6.57 -11.59
N GLU A 44 -4.35 -6.12 -12.60
CA GLU A 44 -5.39 -5.10 -12.47
C GLU A 44 -6.59 -5.59 -11.61
N PRO A 45 -7.42 -4.68 -11.07
CA PRO A 45 -8.60 -5.05 -10.28
C PRO A 45 -9.50 -6.06 -10.99
N GLY A 46 -9.92 -7.12 -10.29
CA GLY A 46 -10.70 -8.21 -10.87
C GLY A 46 -9.90 -9.30 -11.58
N VAL A 47 -8.58 -9.16 -11.69
CA VAL A 47 -7.69 -10.20 -12.24
C VAL A 47 -6.93 -10.89 -11.10
N TYR A 48 -7.22 -12.18 -10.93
CA TYR A 48 -6.73 -12.97 -9.80
C TYR A 48 -5.79 -14.11 -10.24
N GLY A 49 -4.97 -14.57 -9.30
CA GLY A 49 -4.13 -15.75 -9.45
C GLY A 49 -3.22 -15.94 -8.25
N ASP A 50 -2.11 -16.65 -8.45
CA ASP A 50 -1.16 -16.97 -7.37
C ASP A 50 -0.65 -15.73 -6.64
N MET A 51 -0.96 -15.65 -5.35
CA MET A 51 -0.63 -14.55 -4.45
C MET A 51 -0.25 -15.10 -3.06
N PRO A 52 0.97 -15.61 -2.90
CA PRO A 52 1.40 -16.18 -1.63
C PRO A 52 1.72 -15.06 -0.63
N VAL A 53 1.06 -15.09 0.53
CA VAL A 53 1.32 -14.16 1.64
C VAL A 53 1.54 -14.95 2.92
N THR A 54 2.57 -14.56 3.66
CA THR A 54 3.01 -15.23 4.88
C THR A 54 3.03 -14.26 6.06
N ILE A 55 2.93 -14.81 7.28
CA ILE A 55 3.18 -14.12 8.54
C ILE A 55 4.47 -14.67 9.15
N CYS A 56 5.36 -13.78 9.57
CA CYS A 56 6.54 -14.14 10.36
C CYS A 56 6.14 -14.60 11.76
N LYS A 57 6.55 -15.80 12.18
CA LYS A 57 6.23 -16.33 13.51
C LYS A 57 7.00 -15.64 14.64
N ASN A 58 8.07 -14.91 14.31
CA ASN A 58 8.92 -14.23 15.29
C ASN A 58 8.42 -12.82 15.64
N CYS A 59 7.97 -12.04 14.65
CA CYS A 59 7.54 -10.65 14.86
C CYS A 59 6.12 -10.30 14.37
N GLY A 60 5.43 -11.25 13.73
CA GLY A 60 4.07 -11.05 13.22
C GLY A 60 3.96 -10.27 11.90
N PHE A 61 5.08 -9.88 11.29
CA PHE A 61 5.08 -9.16 10.02
C PHE A 61 4.50 -9.99 8.86
N LYS A 62 3.61 -9.37 8.08
CA LYS A 62 2.99 -9.96 6.88
C LYS A 62 3.64 -9.43 5.61
N MET A 63 4.00 -10.34 4.73
CA MET A 63 4.59 -9.99 3.43
C MET A 63 4.31 -11.05 2.37
N GLN A 64 4.37 -10.64 1.11
CA GLN A 64 4.38 -11.59 -0.01
C GLN A 64 5.64 -12.46 0.07
N ASN A 65 5.45 -13.79 0.08
CA ASN A 65 6.55 -14.74 0.12
C ASN A 65 6.07 -16.13 -0.34
N PRO A 66 6.64 -16.73 -1.41
CA PRO A 66 7.71 -16.20 -2.26
C PRO A 66 7.26 -15.01 -3.11
N ARG A 67 8.19 -14.11 -3.42
CA ARG A 67 7.98 -12.90 -4.23
C ARG A 67 8.99 -12.82 -5.36
N TYR A 68 8.78 -11.99 -6.37
CA TYR A 68 9.79 -11.86 -7.44
C TYR A 68 11.07 -11.20 -6.91
N GLU A 69 12.20 -11.42 -7.58
CA GLU A 69 13.43 -10.69 -7.27
C GLU A 69 13.32 -9.19 -7.59
N ASP A 70 14.17 -8.37 -6.98
CA ASP A 70 14.15 -6.90 -7.08
C ASP A 70 14.07 -6.38 -8.53
N GLY A 71 14.77 -7.05 -9.46
CA GLY A 71 14.78 -6.69 -10.89
C GLY A 71 13.40 -6.72 -11.54
N PHE A 72 12.50 -7.61 -11.10
CA PHE A 72 11.12 -7.65 -11.59
C PHE A 72 10.40 -6.34 -11.26
N TYR A 73 10.56 -5.86 -10.02
CA TYR A 73 9.84 -4.68 -9.55
C TYR A 73 10.39 -3.40 -10.17
N ILE A 74 11.69 -3.33 -10.40
CA ILE A 74 12.33 -2.23 -11.12
C ILE A 74 11.74 -2.12 -12.54
N ASP A 75 11.71 -3.22 -13.28
CA ASP A 75 11.14 -3.26 -14.64
C ASP A 75 9.62 -2.99 -14.64
N TYR A 76 8.90 -3.50 -13.62
CA TYR A 76 7.47 -3.29 -13.44
C TYR A 76 7.12 -1.80 -13.23
N TYR A 77 7.90 -1.09 -12.42
CA TYR A 77 7.67 0.33 -12.11
C TYR A 77 8.07 1.27 -13.25
N ASP A 78 9.11 0.95 -14.02
CA ASP A 78 9.58 1.81 -15.12
C ASP A 78 8.55 1.93 -16.25
N VAL A 79 7.76 0.87 -16.50
CA VAL A 79 6.90 0.80 -17.70
C VAL A 79 5.42 0.57 -17.39
N MET A 80 5.07 -0.17 -16.33
CA MET A 80 3.78 -0.87 -16.28
C MET A 80 2.87 -0.49 -15.13
N TYR A 81 3.43 -0.08 -13.99
CA TYR A 81 2.66 0.11 -12.75
C TYR A 81 1.42 0.98 -12.98
N ARG A 82 1.58 2.15 -13.61
CA ARG A 82 0.47 3.08 -13.74
C ARG A 82 -0.59 2.60 -14.73
N GLU A 83 -0.16 2.01 -15.84
CA GLU A 83 -1.09 1.48 -16.83
C GLU A 83 -1.89 0.30 -16.25
N ILE A 84 -1.27 -0.56 -15.44
CA ILE A 84 -1.96 -1.69 -14.78
C ILE A 84 -2.83 -1.22 -13.62
N ALA A 85 -2.33 -0.31 -12.77
CA ALA A 85 -3.05 0.10 -11.57
C ALA A 85 -4.15 1.13 -11.83
N PHE A 86 -3.99 1.99 -12.84
CA PHE A 86 -4.89 3.12 -13.13
C PHE A 86 -5.43 3.15 -14.56
N GLY A 87 -5.02 2.22 -15.44
CA GLY A 87 -5.48 2.20 -16.83
C GLY A 87 -5.01 3.38 -17.68
N ALA A 88 -4.03 4.15 -17.22
CA ALA A 88 -3.60 5.41 -17.85
C ALA A 88 -2.08 5.63 -17.76
N THR A 89 -1.51 6.29 -18.77
CA THR A 89 -0.08 6.65 -18.83
C THR A 89 0.23 7.94 -18.08
N ARG A 90 -0.75 8.83 -17.90
CA ARG A 90 -0.60 10.16 -17.30
C ARG A 90 -1.67 10.43 -16.24
N PRO A 91 -1.42 11.36 -15.31
CA PRO A 91 -2.42 11.72 -14.32
C PRO A 91 -3.59 12.44 -14.99
N SER A 92 -4.82 12.20 -14.52
CA SER A 92 -5.97 13.01 -14.91
C SER A 92 -6.00 14.30 -14.09
N ASP A 93 -6.66 15.34 -14.62
CA ASP A 93 -6.88 16.59 -13.88
C ASP A 93 -7.60 16.35 -12.55
N GLU A 94 -8.58 15.43 -12.54
CA GLU A 94 -9.28 15.03 -11.32
C GLU A 94 -8.32 14.45 -10.28
N TYR A 95 -7.40 13.57 -10.69
CA TYR A 95 -6.38 13.03 -9.81
C TYR A 95 -5.48 14.13 -9.25
N ILE A 96 -5.06 15.09 -10.08
CA ILE A 96 -4.23 16.22 -9.63
C ILE A 96 -4.95 17.04 -8.56
N GLU A 97 -6.22 17.39 -8.75
CA GLU A 97 -7.00 18.12 -7.75
C GLU A 97 -7.21 17.32 -6.46
N GLN A 98 -7.43 16.02 -6.55
CA GLN A 98 -7.49 15.14 -5.38
C GLN A 98 -6.16 15.13 -4.61
N GLN A 99 -5.02 15.06 -5.30
CA GLN A 99 -3.69 15.10 -4.67
C GLN A 99 -3.37 16.46 -4.05
N LYS A 100 -3.79 17.58 -4.64
CA LYS A 100 -3.67 18.92 -4.02
C LYS A 100 -4.45 18.99 -2.70
N SER A 101 -5.71 18.54 -2.75
CA SER A 101 -6.61 18.51 -1.60
C SER A 101 -6.03 17.63 -0.48
N ARG A 102 -5.47 16.48 -0.86
CA ARG A 102 -4.73 15.60 0.04
C ARG A 102 -3.53 16.28 0.68
N GLY A 103 -2.67 16.91 -0.13
CA GLY A 103 -1.48 17.62 0.35
C GLY A 103 -1.78 18.62 1.45
N LYS A 104 -2.85 19.41 1.27
CA LYS A 104 -3.34 20.35 2.29
C LYS A 104 -3.79 19.65 3.58
N ARG A 105 -4.56 18.56 3.49
CA ARG A 105 -5.03 17.82 4.68
C ARG A 105 -3.88 17.18 5.45
N VAL A 106 -2.89 16.63 4.75
CA VAL A 106 -1.69 16.07 5.39
C VAL A 106 -0.89 17.18 6.07
N LEU A 107 -0.71 18.33 5.43
CA LEU A 107 -0.08 19.50 6.05
C LEU A 107 -0.80 19.93 7.34
N ASP A 108 -2.13 20.05 7.29
CA ASP A 108 -2.95 20.44 8.45
C ASP A 108 -2.82 19.40 9.59
N PHE A 109 -2.84 18.11 9.26
CA PHE A 109 -2.61 17.02 10.21
C PHE A 109 -1.22 17.10 10.86
N VAL A 110 -0.17 17.31 10.06
CA VAL A 110 1.22 17.39 10.54
C VAL A 110 1.42 18.62 11.45
N LYS A 111 0.86 19.77 11.08
CA LYS A 111 0.89 20.99 11.91
C LYS A 111 0.12 20.83 13.22
N LYS A 112 -1.05 20.18 13.18
CA LYS A 112 -1.85 19.86 14.37
C LYS A 112 -1.06 19.03 15.39
N HIS A 113 -0.13 18.20 14.93
CA HIS A 113 0.74 17.38 15.77
C HIS A 113 2.10 18.02 16.07
N GLY A 114 2.24 19.33 15.88
CA GLY A 114 3.37 20.11 16.38
C GLY A 114 4.57 20.23 15.44
N VAL A 115 4.50 19.70 14.22
CA VAL A 115 5.54 19.91 13.21
C VAL A 115 5.21 21.19 12.43
N THR A 116 5.71 22.31 12.92
CA THR A 116 5.40 23.65 12.38
C THR A 116 6.64 24.41 11.88
N GLU A 117 7.84 23.97 12.28
CA GLU A 117 9.10 24.52 11.78
C GLU A 117 9.32 24.06 10.34
N LYS A 118 9.51 25.04 9.44
CA LYS A 118 9.65 24.81 8.00
C LYS A 118 11.11 24.63 7.65
N GLY A 119 11.37 23.78 6.67
CA GLY A 119 12.70 23.54 6.15
C GLY A 119 12.65 22.92 4.77
N LYS A 120 13.61 22.03 4.50
CA LYS A 120 13.62 21.20 3.31
C LYS A 120 12.74 19.97 3.51
N MET A 121 11.84 19.73 2.57
CA MET A 121 10.96 18.57 2.55
C MET A 121 11.22 17.72 1.30
N LEU A 122 11.33 16.41 1.50
CA LEU A 122 11.33 15.43 0.41
C LEU A 122 10.00 14.66 0.39
N ASP A 123 9.35 14.59 -0.77
CA ASP A 123 8.26 13.64 -1.02
C ASP A 123 8.81 12.38 -1.72
N HIS A 124 8.86 11.28 -0.96
CA HIS A 124 9.39 9.98 -1.37
C HIS A 124 8.31 9.15 -2.07
N GLY A 125 8.39 9.05 -3.40
CA GLY A 125 7.32 8.50 -4.24
C GLY A 125 6.24 9.54 -4.51
N CYS A 126 6.65 10.72 -4.98
CA CYS A 126 5.79 11.89 -5.09
C CYS A 126 4.74 11.80 -6.21
N ALA A 127 4.81 10.79 -7.08
CA ALA A 127 3.97 10.64 -8.26
C ALA A 127 3.95 11.95 -9.09
N SER A 128 2.79 12.59 -9.22
CA SER A 128 2.66 13.86 -9.95
C SER A 128 3.20 15.08 -9.19
N GLY A 129 3.63 14.93 -7.93
CA GLY A 129 4.10 16.01 -7.06
C GLY A 129 3.01 16.95 -6.54
N ALA A 130 1.75 16.78 -6.96
CA ALA A 130 0.66 17.70 -6.61
C ALA A 130 0.38 17.79 -5.09
N THR A 131 0.73 16.75 -4.32
CA THR A 131 0.71 16.75 -2.84
C THR A 131 1.60 17.84 -2.24
N MET A 132 2.72 18.18 -2.89
CA MET A 132 3.68 19.15 -2.39
C MET A 132 3.27 20.60 -2.59
N LEU A 133 2.30 20.90 -3.47
CA LEU A 133 1.91 22.28 -3.78
C LEU A 133 1.41 23.03 -2.53
N GLY A 134 0.57 22.38 -1.71
CA GLY A 134 0.11 22.99 -0.46
C GLY A 134 1.24 23.23 0.56
N TRP A 135 2.30 22.42 0.52
CA TRP A 135 3.48 22.58 1.37
C TRP A 135 4.39 23.71 0.87
N GLN A 136 4.56 23.83 -0.44
CA GLN A 136 5.25 24.95 -1.09
C GLN A 136 4.54 26.28 -0.77
N ASP A 137 3.22 26.32 -0.87
CA ASP A 137 2.40 27.50 -0.50
C ASP A 137 2.51 27.85 0.99
N ASP A 138 2.65 26.85 1.87
CA ASP A 138 2.94 27.07 3.29
C ASP A 138 4.39 27.51 3.51
N GLY A 139 5.27 27.48 2.51
CA GLY A 139 6.64 28.01 2.57
C GLY A 139 7.71 26.97 2.85
N TRP A 140 7.42 25.68 2.65
CA TRP A 140 8.45 24.63 2.65
C TRP A 140 9.29 24.67 1.37
N ALA A 141 10.58 24.36 1.49
CA ALA A 141 11.42 24.07 0.34
C ALA A 141 11.21 22.62 -0.09
N VAL A 142 10.28 22.40 -1.01
CA VAL A 142 9.85 21.06 -1.42
C VAL A 142 10.66 20.50 -2.59
N SER A 143 10.92 19.20 -2.54
CA SER A 143 11.45 18.42 -3.65
C SER A 143 10.83 17.02 -3.64
N GLY A 144 10.81 16.33 -4.78
CA GLY A 144 10.21 15.01 -4.90
C GLY A 144 11.07 14.03 -5.68
N ILE A 145 10.91 12.74 -5.40
CA ILE A 145 11.50 11.65 -6.16
C ILE A 145 10.41 10.66 -6.54
N ASP A 146 10.39 10.21 -7.79
CA ASP A 146 9.51 9.15 -8.26
C ASP A 146 10.14 8.38 -9.43
N PRO A 147 10.00 7.04 -9.52
CA PRO A 147 10.57 6.27 -10.61
C PRO A 147 9.80 6.48 -11.93
N HIS A 148 8.52 6.86 -11.87
CA HIS A 148 7.65 6.95 -13.04
C HIS A 148 7.87 8.26 -13.81
N ARG A 149 8.69 8.20 -14.86
CA ARG A 149 9.09 9.35 -15.68
C ARG A 149 7.93 10.25 -16.13
N PRO A 150 6.79 9.73 -16.64
CA PRO A 150 5.67 10.60 -17.03
C PRO A 150 5.06 11.38 -15.86
N SER A 151 5.07 10.84 -14.64
CA SER A 151 4.58 11.56 -13.46
C SER A 151 5.56 12.66 -13.04
N VAL A 152 6.86 12.39 -13.11
CA VAL A 152 7.91 13.40 -12.87
C VAL A 152 7.84 14.55 -13.87
N GLU A 153 7.58 14.26 -15.15
CA GLU A 153 7.38 15.29 -16.18
C GLU A 153 6.18 16.19 -15.85
N GLU A 154 5.05 15.60 -15.42
CA GLU A 154 3.89 16.37 -14.97
C GLU A 154 4.24 17.29 -13.78
N ALA A 155 4.96 16.76 -12.79
CA ALA A 155 5.39 17.54 -11.63
C ALA A 155 6.25 18.76 -12.02
N ARG A 156 7.15 18.58 -12.99
CA ARG A 156 8.01 19.65 -13.51
C ARG A 156 7.22 20.70 -14.28
N LEU A 157 6.16 20.32 -15.01
CA LEU A 157 5.26 21.27 -15.66
C LEU A 157 4.52 22.16 -14.64
N MET A 158 4.28 21.65 -13.43
CA MET A 158 3.76 22.44 -12.30
C MET A 158 4.83 23.28 -11.58
N GLY A 159 6.09 23.26 -12.04
CA GLY A 159 7.17 24.07 -11.47
C GLY A 159 7.85 23.47 -10.23
N LEU A 160 7.69 22.16 -9.99
CA LEU A 160 8.28 21.47 -8.83
C LEU A 160 9.67 20.91 -9.16
N ASP A 161 10.58 20.91 -8.17
CA ASP A 161 11.86 20.18 -8.26
C ASP A 161 11.62 18.69 -8.01
N VAL A 162 11.42 17.94 -9.10
CA VAL A 162 11.24 16.48 -9.05
C VAL A 162 12.26 15.76 -9.90
N ARG A 163 12.84 14.70 -9.34
CA ARG A 163 13.86 13.85 -9.97
C ARG A 163 13.31 12.46 -10.23
N VAL A 164 13.75 11.87 -11.34
CA VAL A 164 13.49 10.46 -11.62
C VAL A 164 14.47 9.66 -10.76
N GLY A 165 13.96 8.80 -9.91
CA GLY A 165 14.77 7.99 -8.99
C GLY A 165 13.91 7.01 -8.19
N ALA A 166 14.56 6.01 -7.62
CA ALA A 166 13.93 5.03 -6.75
C ALA A 166 14.13 5.44 -5.28
N GLY A 167 13.24 4.96 -4.40
CA GLY A 167 13.32 5.23 -2.97
C GLY A 167 14.50 4.55 -2.28
N GLU A 168 15.00 3.49 -2.92
CA GLU A 168 16.06 2.61 -2.50
C GLU A 168 17.47 3.16 -2.77
N ASP A 169 17.59 4.22 -3.59
CA ASP A 169 18.85 4.90 -3.93
C ASP A 169 18.55 6.37 -4.22
N LEU A 170 18.48 7.19 -3.17
CA LEU A 170 18.07 8.60 -3.26
C LEU A 170 19.26 9.45 -3.72
N PRO A 171 19.16 10.19 -4.84
CA PRO A 171 20.20 11.12 -5.31
C PRO A 171 20.17 12.44 -4.50
N CYS A 172 20.41 12.31 -3.20
CA CYS A 172 20.35 13.35 -2.18
C CYS A 172 21.54 13.23 -1.22
N GLU A 173 21.95 14.34 -0.64
CA GLU A 173 23.05 14.38 0.32
C GLU A 173 22.59 13.84 1.69
N ASP A 174 23.56 13.41 2.50
CA ASP A 174 23.31 13.03 3.90
C ASP A 174 22.76 14.23 4.68
N GLU A 175 21.78 13.97 5.56
CA GLU A 175 21.17 14.99 6.44
C GLU A 175 20.69 16.25 5.68
N GLU A 176 20.17 16.06 4.47
CA GLU A 176 19.67 17.16 3.66
C GLU A 176 18.29 17.68 4.12
N PHE A 177 17.39 16.78 4.54
CA PHE A 177 15.97 17.11 4.75
C PHE A 177 15.60 17.25 6.22
N ASP A 178 14.71 18.20 6.50
CA ASP A 178 14.08 18.39 7.81
C ASP A 178 12.82 17.51 7.95
N LEU A 179 12.18 17.20 6.82
CA LEU A 179 10.96 16.40 6.72
C LEU A 179 10.99 15.48 5.51
N ILE A 180 10.61 14.22 5.69
CA ILE A 180 10.28 13.30 4.59
C ILE A 180 8.79 12.95 4.66
N LEU A 181 8.10 13.05 3.54
CA LEU A 181 6.79 12.45 3.34
C LEU A 181 6.97 11.14 2.57
N SER A 182 6.39 10.05 3.07
CA SER A 182 6.22 8.79 2.33
C SER A 182 4.75 8.41 2.40
N LEU A 183 4.00 8.91 1.42
CA LEU A 183 2.57 8.69 1.39
C LEU A 183 2.28 7.44 0.59
N GLY A 184 2.34 6.27 1.24
CA GLY A 184 2.05 4.94 0.71
C GLY A 184 2.97 4.48 -0.40
N SER A 185 4.24 4.87 -0.33
CA SER A 185 5.29 4.42 -1.26
C SER A 185 6.08 3.24 -0.68
N THR A 186 6.30 3.20 0.64
CA THR A 186 7.08 2.15 1.34
C THR A 186 6.53 0.74 1.21
N GLU A 187 5.21 0.59 1.09
CA GLU A 187 4.56 -0.71 0.88
C GLU A 187 4.82 -1.29 -0.52
N HIS A 188 5.31 -0.42 -1.42
CA HIS A 188 5.61 -0.69 -2.82
C HIS A 188 7.12 -0.72 -3.13
N SER A 189 7.98 -0.34 -2.18
CA SER A 189 9.44 -0.41 -2.38
C SER A 189 9.86 -1.82 -2.76
N TYR A 190 10.71 -2.01 -3.76
CA TYR A 190 11.21 -3.34 -4.06
C TYR A 190 12.07 -3.86 -2.88
N ASN A 191 12.83 -2.97 -2.22
CA ASN A 191 13.67 -3.32 -1.08
C ASN A 191 13.43 -2.40 0.13
N LEU A 192 12.75 -2.93 1.17
CA LEU A 192 12.39 -2.16 2.36
C LEU A 192 13.62 -1.64 3.10
N GLU A 193 14.64 -2.49 3.22
CA GLU A 193 15.86 -2.14 3.94
C GLU A 193 16.52 -0.95 3.26
N ALA A 194 16.82 -1.05 1.96
CA ALA A 194 17.43 0.04 1.20
C ALA A 194 16.62 1.35 1.31
N THR A 195 15.29 1.29 1.14
CA THR A 195 14.42 2.46 1.32
C THR A 195 14.54 3.09 2.71
N MET A 196 14.45 2.30 3.77
CA MET A 196 14.49 2.85 5.14
C MET A 196 15.88 3.36 5.51
N ARG A 197 16.95 2.74 4.99
CA ARG A 197 18.33 3.23 5.13
C ARG A 197 18.51 4.58 4.46
N GLU A 198 18.03 4.73 3.23
CA GLU A 198 18.10 5.99 2.49
C GLU A 198 17.27 7.10 3.16
N MET A 199 16.04 6.80 3.59
CA MET A 199 15.24 7.74 4.38
C MET A 199 15.96 8.18 5.66
N ASN A 200 16.63 7.26 6.36
CA ASN A 200 17.43 7.62 7.53
C ASN A 200 18.61 8.51 7.12
N ARG A 201 19.38 8.11 6.11
CA ARG A 201 20.59 8.82 5.65
C ARG A 201 20.31 10.29 5.29
N VAL A 202 19.30 10.52 4.45
CA VAL A 202 19.00 11.87 3.92
C VAL A 202 18.23 12.75 4.89
N LEU A 203 17.61 12.17 5.93
CA LEU A 203 16.93 12.95 6.96
C LEU A 203 17.94 13.43 8.01
N LYS A 204 17.85 14.70 8.39
CA LYS A 204 18.64 15.26 9.49
C LYS A 204 18.36 14.54 10.79
N SER A 205 19.36 14.47 11.67
CA SER A 205 19.16 14.10 13.08
C SER A 205 18.06 14.97 13.71
N GLY A 206 17.04 14.34 14.32
CA GLY A 206 15.86 15.04 14.84
C GLY A 206 14.81 15.44 13.79
N GLY A 207 15.09 15.23 12.50
CA GLY A 207 14.13 15.43 11.42
C GLY A 207 12.96 14.47 11.49
N LYS A 208 11.87 14.81 10.80
CA LYS A 208 10.60 14.10 10.87
C LYS A 208 10.35 13.23 9.63
N LEU A 209 9.80 12.05 9.85
CA LEU A 209 9.33 11.14 8.81
C LEU A 209 7.82 10.96 8.96
N ILE A 210 7.07 11.29 7.91
CA ILE A 210 5.62 11.11 7.85
C ILE A 210 5.33 9.93 6.94
N ILE A 211 4.74 8.88 7.49
CA ILE A 211 4.31 7.71 6.72
C ILE A 211 2.79 7.67 6.71
N ARG A 212 2.21 7.57 5.52
CA ARG A 212 0.84 7.09 5.35
C ARG A 212 0.90 5.68 4.82
N TRP A 213 0.16 4.77 5.42
CA TRP A 213 0.16 3.36 5.03
C TRP A 213 -1.25 2.77 5.06
N ARG A 214 -1.45 1.62 4.41
CA ARG A 214 -2.73 0.91 4.39
C ARG A 214 -2.90 0.06 5.64
N SER A 215 -3.87 0.41 6.49
CA SER A 215 -4.13 -0.30 7.75
C SER A 215 -4.44 -1.80 7.55
N ASN A 216 -4.34 -2.57 8.62
CA ASN A 216 -4.72 -3.99 8.64
C ASN A 216 -6.24 -4.21 8.49
N GLU A 217 -7.04 -3.14 8.40
CA GLU A 217 -8.47 -3.24 8.17
C GLU A 217 -8.73 -3.71 6.72
N ILE A 218 -9.17 -4.95 6.58
CA ILE A 218 -9.57 -5.52 5.29
C ILE A 218 -10.88 -4.88 4.85
N PHE A 219 -10.75 -3.85 4.02
CA PHE A 219 -11.88 -3.24 3.33
C PHE A 219 -12.19 -4.00 2.03
N GLY A 220 -13.48 -4.12 1.69
CA GLY A 220 -13.91 -4.76 0.46
C GLY A 220 -13.62 -6.27 0.44
N SER A 221 -13.08 -6.76 -0.68
CA SER A 221 -12.76 -8.17 -0.87
C SER A 221 -11.41 -8.54 -0.29
N PRO A 222 -11.28 -9.62 0.49
CA PRO A 222 -9.98 -10.17 0.88
C PRO A 222 -9.09 -10.52 -0.33
N LEU A 223 -9.68 -10.88 -1.48
CA LEU A 223 -8.92 -11.17 -2.71
C LEU A 223 -8.34 -9.90 -3.34
N GLU A 224 -9.01 -8.75 -3.18
CA GLU A 224 -8.52 -7.44 -3.64
C GLU A 224 -7.55 -6.82 -2.63
N TYR A 225 -7.72 -7.14 -1.34
CA TYR A 225 -6.90 -6.57 -0.28
C TYR A 225 -5.44 -7.00 -0.43
N TYR A 226 -5.20 -8.31 -0.46
CA TYR A 226 -3.89 -8.87 -0.76
C TYR A 226 -3.68 -8.87 -2.26
N ASN A 227 -2.75 -8.03 -2.71
CA ASN A 227 -2.56 -7.80 -4.13
C ASN A 227 -1.09 -7.66 -4.48
N HIS A 228 -0.79 -7.94 -5.74
CA HIS A 228 0.56 -7.96 -6.27
C HIS A 228 1.34 -6.70 -5.96
N ASN A 229 0.72 -5.52 -6.05
CA ASN A 229 1.45 -4.25 -5.91
C ASN A 229 1.86 -3.96 -4.47
N HIS A 230 1.15 -4.49 -3.46
CA HIS A 230 1.50 -4.28 -2.05
C HIS A 230 2.29 -5.49 -1.54
N TYR A 231 3.61 -5.34 -1.41
CA TYR A 231 4.47 -6.45 -0.99
C TYR A 231 4.42 -6.70 0.51
N ARG A 232 3.93 -5.71 1.27
CA ARG A 232 3.99 -5.62 2.72
C ARG A 232 2.62 -5.27 3.27
N PHE A 233 2.26 -5.89 4.38
CA PHE A 233 0.99 -5.65 5.06
C PHE A 233 1.30 -5.39 6.53
N PHE A 234 1.61 -4.13 6.82
CA PHE A 234 2.02 -3.76 8.17
C PHE A 234 0.83 -3.82 9.15
N THR A 235 1.17 -3.68 10.41
CA THR A 235 0.32 -3.41 11.55
C THR A 235 0.95 -2.24 12.29
N ARG A 236 0.25 -1.67 13.27
CA ARG A 236 0.84 -0.65 14.15
C ARG A 236 2.12 -1.15 14.83
N ASN A 237 2.12 -2.38 15.32
CA ASN A 237 3.26 -2.97 16.02
C ASN A 237 4.44 -3.23 15.07
N THR A 238 4.19 -3.84 13.91
CA THR A 238 5.25 -4.12 12.94
C THR A 238 5.81 -2.84 12.31
N TRP A 239 5.03 -1.78 12.13
CA TRP A 239 5.57 -0.46 11.78
C TRP A 239 6.45 0.13 12.87
N ALA A 240 6.02 0.09 14.12
CA ALA A 240 6.82 0.57 15.24
C ALA A 240 8.15 -0.19 15.35
N LEU A 241 8.11 -1.51 15.12
CA LEU A 241 9.28 -2.38 15.08
C LEU A 241 10.22 -2.03 13.92
N CYS A 242 9.67 -1.87 12.71
CA CYS A 242 10.41 -1.47 11.51
C CYS A 242 11.09 -0.11 11.70
N LEU A 243 10.36 0.89 12.19
CA LEU A 243 10.89 2.23 12.41
C LEU A 243 12.02 2.23 13.44
N LYS A 244 11.86 1.52 14.55
CA LYS A 244 12.94 1.37 15.54
C LYS A 244 14.16 0.70 14.94
N ARG A 245 14.00 -0.37 14.14
CA ARG A 245 15.13 -1.05 13.45
C ARG A 245 15.93 -0.10 12.57
N TYR A 246 15.30 0.90 11.98
CA TYR A 246 15.96 1.87 11.10
C TYR A 246 16.23 3.22 11.77
N GLY A 247 16.34 3.25 13.10
CA GLY A 247 16.81 4.43 13.83
C GLY A 247 15.78 5.52 14.06
N PHE A 248 14.48 5.20 13.95
CA PHE A 248 13.38 6.13 14.18
C PHE A 248 12.60 5.82 15.47
N SER A 249 12.13 6.87 16.16
CA SER A 249 11.10 6.76 17.19
C SER A 249 9.74 7.16 16.62
N VAL A 250 8.69 6.46 17.01
CA VAL A 250 7.31 6.87 16.70
C VAL A 250 6.87 7.93 17.71
N ASP A 251 6.51 9.11 17.23
CA ASP A 251 5.93 10.18 18.05
C ASP A 251 4.40 10.12 18.05
N VAL A 252 3.82 9.84 16.87
CA VAL A 252 2.37 9.76 16.65
C VAL A 252 2.07 8.56 15.76
N MET A 253 1.01 7.83 16.10
CA MET A 253 0.38 6.86 15.23
C MET A 253 -1.13 7.09 15.30
N SER A 254 -1.78 7.34 14.15
CA SER A 254 -3.14 7.87 14.09
C SER A 254 -3.99 7.18 13.02
N ASP A 255 -5.24 6.89 13.39
CA ASP A 255 -6.36 6.48 12.52
C ASP A 255 -7.28 7.66 12.16
N GLU A 256 -6.82 8.89 12.36
CA GLU A 256 -7.57 10.06 11.90
C GLU A 256 -7.80 9.95 10.39
N ARG A 257 -9.04 10.15 9.95
CA ARG A 257 -9.43 10.12 8.54
C ARG A 257 -8.93 11.36 7.78
N VAL A 258 -7.61 11.56 7.73
CA VAL A 258 -6.95 12.68 7.05
C VAL A 258 -7.34 12.74 5.58
N GLU A 259 -7.57 11.58 4.96
CA GLU A 259 -7.99 11.47 3.55
C GLU A 259 -9.46 11.10 3.37
N GLY A 260 -10.24 11.01 4.46
CA GLY A 260 -11.63 10.57 4.43
C GLY A 260 -11.84 9.05 4.39
N TRP A 261 -10.75 8.27 4.40
CA TRP A 261 -10.78 6.80 4.37
C TRP A 261 -10.46 6.20 5.73
N ASP A 262 -11.13 5.12 6.09
CA ASP A 262 -10.86 4.31 7.30
C ASP A 262 -9.61 3.44 7.15
N SER A 263 -9.18 3.19 5.92
CA SER A 263 -8.14 2.23 5.61
C SER A 263 -6.72 2.80 5.58
N TYR A 264 -6.56 4.07 5.92
CA TYR A 264 -5.26 4.72 5.95
C TYR A 264 -4.96 5.22 7.35
N GLU A 265 -3.76 4.88 7.81
CA GLU A 265 -3.21 5.37 9.05
C GLU A 265 -1.95 6.20 8.78
N TYR A 266 -1.65 7.07 9.73
CA TYR A 266 -0.55 8.02 9.67
C TYR A 266 0.42 7.82 10.82
N ILE A 267 1.71 7.91 10.52
CA ILE A 267 2.79 7.91 11.49
C ILE A 267 3.56 9.22 11.37
N ILE A 268 3.88 9.82 12.50
CA ILE A 268 4.92 10.85 12.62
C ILE A 268 6.04 10.23 13.43
N ALA A 269 7.22 10.11 12.83
CA ALA A 269 8.41 9.56 13.45
C ALA A 269 9.54 10.59 13.46
N THR A 270 10.46 10.45 14.41
CA THR A 270 11.69 11.25 14.51
C THR A 270 12.91 10.37 14.30
N LYS A 271 13.87 10.83 13.52
CA LYS A 271 15.19 10.17 13.45
C LYS A 271 15.95 10.38 14.77
N GLN A 272 16.29 9.28 15.42
CA GLN A 272 17.01 9.23 16.70
C GLN A 272 18.47 8.78 16.54
N GLN A 273 18.74 7.90 15.57
CA GLN A 273 20.04 7.24 15.41
C GLN A 273 20.38 7.08 13.93
N SER A 274 21.60 7.47 13.54
CA SER A 274 22.12 7.29 12.18
C SER A 274 22.84 5.95 11.99
N ASP A 275 23.48 5.44 13.06
CA ASP A 275 24.15 4.14 13.03
C ASP A 275 23.15 3.01 13.23
N ILE A 276 22.42 2.68 12.18
CA ILE A 276 21.38 1.65 12.18
C ILE A 276 21.94 0.22 12.34
N ASP A 277 23.21 -0.01 11.99
CA ASP A 277 23.85 -1.32 12.12
C ASP A 277 24.22 -1.66 13.58
N ALA A 278 24.28 -0.66 14.45
CA ALA A 278 24.42 -0.84 15.89
C ALA A 278 23.13 -1.30 16.60
N ILE A 279 21.99 -1.38 15.90
CA ILE A 279 20.70 -1.76 16.48
C ILE A 279 20.59 -3.28 16.55
N ASP A 280 20.50 -3.82 17.76
CA ASP A 280 20.29 -5.25 18.01
C ASP A 280 18.85 -5.64 17.66
N VAL A 281 18.67 -6.27 16.49
CA VAL A 281 17.36 -6.70 15.98
C VAL A 281 16.74 -7.79 16.85
N ASP A 282 17.54 -8.70 17.43
CA ASP A 282 17.03 -9.79 18.25
C ASP A 282 16.49 -9.23 19.59
N ALA A 283 17.22 -8.31 20.22
CA ALA A 283 16.76 -7.60 21.40
C ALA A 283 15.50 -6.78 21.10
N LEU A 284 15.47 -6.10 19.95
CA LEU A 284 14.34 -5.30 19.49
C LEU A 284 13.07 -6.15 19.27
N VAL A 285 13.19 -7.38 18.76
CA VAL A 285 12.05 -8.30 18.65
C VAL A 285 11.64 -8.86 20.01
N ALA A 286 12.60 -9.19 20.88
CA ALA A 286 12.33 -9.75 22.19
C ALA A 286 11.61 -8.76 23.13
N GLU A 287 11.92 -7.46 23.03
CA GLU A 287 11.40 -6.41 23.91
C GLU A 287 10.40 -5.47 23.24
N GLY A 288 10.32 -5.49 21.91
CA GLY A 288 9.53 -4.57 21.10
C GLY A 288 8.06 -5.00 20.94
N PRO A 289 7.23 -4.10 20.37
CA PRO A 289 5.87 -4.45 20.00
C PRO A 289 5.92 -5.43 18.82
N ILE A 290 5.51 -6.68 19.07
CA ILE A 290 5.33 -7.72 18.05
C ILE A 290 3.85 -8.07 17.96
N ASP A 291 3.42 -8.61 16.83
CA ASP A 291 2.11 -9.26 16.75
C ASP A 291 2.27 -10.77 17.01
N ASP A 292 1.33 -11.32 17.80
CA ASP A 292 1.19 -12.77 17.91
C ASP A 292 0.60 -13.29 16.60
N TYR A 293 1.44 -13.99 15.82
CA TYR A 293 1.03 -14.53 14.53
C TYR A 293 -0.20 -15.44 14.63
N ARG A 294 -0.44 -16.11 15.77
CA ARG A 294 -1.63 -16.97 15.93
C ARG A 294 -2.90 -16.13 16.09
N ALA A 295 -2.83 -15.06 16.88
CA ALA A 295 -3.94 -14.13 17.03
C ALA A 295 -4.28 -13.45 15.69
N GLU A 296 -3.26 -13.04 14.93
CA GLU A 296 -3.45 -12.48 13.58
C GLU A 296 -4.11 -13.47 12.62
N LEU A 297 -3.67 -14.74 12.64
CA LEU A 297 -4.30 -15.79 11.83
C LEU A 297 -5.78 -16.01 12.19
N ASP A 298 -6.10 -16.00 13.47
CA ASP A 298 -7.47 -16.24 13.93
C ASP A 298 -8.40 -15.04 13.63
N GLU A 299 -7.89 -13.81 13.69
CA GLU A 299 -8.60 -12.62 13.23
C GLU A 299 -8.87 -12.68 11.72
N ILE A 300 -7.85 -13.02 10.92
CA ILE A 300 -7.98 -13.15 9.47
C ILE A 300 -9.03 -14.20 9.08
N LYS A 301 -9.02 -15.37 9.74
CA LYS A 301 -10.04 -16.42 9.54
C LYS A 301 -11.44 -15.91 9.86
N THR A 302 -11.59 -15.18 10.97
CA THR A 302 -12.88 -14.63 11.40
C THR A 302 -13.43 -13.65 10.35
N ILE A 303 -12.58 -12.76 9.83
CA ILE A 303 -12.95 -11.81 8.77
C ILE A 303 -13.38 -12.55 7.50
N ARG A 304 -12.63 -13.59 7.12
CA ARG A 304 -12.89 -14.38 5.90
C ARG A 304 -14.14 -15.24 6.00
N GLU A 305 -14.41 -15.83 7.16
CA GLU A 305 -15.66 -16.57 7.40
C GLU A 305 -16.87 -15.63 7.34
N ALA A 306 -16.76 -14.42 7.90
CA ALA A 306 -17.82 -13.42 7.77
C ALA A 306 -18.03 -13.01 6.31
N TYR A 307 -16.95 -12.82 5.54
CA TYR A 307 -17.02 -12.49 4.12
C TYR A 307 -17.57 -13.65 3.27
N TYR A 308 -17.19 -14.89 3.56
CA TYR A 308 -17.75 -16.12 2.96
C TYR A 308 -19.28 -16.14 3.09
N ASN A 309 -19.79 -15.90 4.30
CA ASN A 309 -21.23 -15.87 4.55
C ASN A 309 -21.92 -14.71 3.81
N LYS A 310 -21.28 -13.55 3.70
CA LYS A 310 -21.80 -12.43 2.89
C LYS A 310 -21.86 -12.78 1.40
N CYS A 311 -20.85 -13.45 0.85
CA CYS A 311 -20.86 -13.92 -0.53
C CYS A 311 -22.04 -14.86 -0.82
N LYS A 312 -22.33 -15.81 0.08
CA LYS A 312 -23.49 -16.70 -0.05
C LYS A 312 -24.80 -15.92 -0.07
N LYS A 313 -25.01 -15.06 0.93
CA LYS A 313 -26.21 -14.22 1.03
C LYS A 313 -26.40 -13.36 -0.22
N PHE A 314 -25.31 -12.78 -0.75
CA PHE A 314 -25.34 -11.98 -1.98
C PHE A 314 -25.79 -12.81 -3.20
N LEU A 315 -25.25 -14.01 -3.37
CA LEU A 315 -25.59 -14.88 -4.51
C LEU A 315 -27.02 -15.44 -4.39
N ASP A 316 -27.49 -15.72 -3.18
CA ASP A 316 -28.88 -16.13 -2.92
C ASP A 316 -29.86 -15.01 -3.33
N LEU A 317 -29.58 -13.76 -2.93
CA LEU A 317 -30.36 -12.59 -3.35
C LEU A 317 -30.30 -12.40 -4.88
N GLN A 318 -29.13 -12.53 -5.49
CA GLN A 318 -29.02 -12.45 -6.96
C GLN A 318 -29.90 -13.49 -7.64
N SER A 319 -29.99 -14.71 -7.11
CA SER A 319 -30.84 -15.77 -7.64
C SER A 319 -32.34 -15.49 -7.42
N GLU A 320 -32.72 -14.92 -6.28
CA GLU A 320 -34.10 -14.56 -5.95
C GLU A 320 -34.65 -13.52 -6.93
N TYR A 321 -33.82 -12.50 -7.25
CA TYR A 321 -34.18 -11.38 -8.12
C TYR A 321 -33.70 -11.55 -9.57
N LYS A 322 -33.43 -12.77 -10.03
CA LYS A 322 -32.87 -13.03 -11.38
C LYS A 322 -33.72 -12.45 -12.52
N ASP A 323 -35.03 -12.33 -12.31
CA ASP A 323 -36.01 -11.84 -13.28
C ASP A 323 -36.33 -10.33 -13.08
N ASP A 324 -35.77 -9.68 -12.05
CA ASP A 324 -35.91 -8.24 -11.76
C ASP A 324 -34.61 -7.62 -11.18
N PRO A 325 -33.62 -7.33 -12.04
CA PRO A 325 -32.34 -6.74 -11.62
C PRO A 325 -32.46 -5.35 -10.96
N ALA A 326 -33.50 -4.59 -11.30
CA ALA A 326 -33.72 -3.26 -10.71
C ALA A 326 -34.12 -3.40 -9.23
N ALA A 327 -35.04 -4.32 -8.92
CA ALA A 327 -35.41 -4.61 -7.55
C ALA A 327 -34.24 -5.18 -6.73
N LEU A 328 -33.34 -5.96 -7.34
CA LEU A 328 -32.10 -6.39 -6.70
C LEU A 328 -31.24 -5.20 -6.29
N ILE A 329 -31.01 -4.25 -7.19
CA ILE A 329 -30.19 -3.05 -6.92
C ILE A 329 -30.79 -2.24 -5.77
N ASP A 330 -32.10 -2.02 -5.78
CA ASP A 330 -32.78 -1.29 -4.71
C ASP A 330 -32.70 -2.03 -3.37
N ARG A 331 -32.82 -3.36 -3.39
CA ARG A 331 -32.64 -4.19 -2.20
C ARG A 331 -31.21 -4.12 -1.65
N LEU A 332 -30.21 -4.18 -2.52
CA LEU A 332 -28.81 -4.07 -2.12
C LEU A 332 -28.49 -2.69 -1.54
N ARG A 333 -29.12 -1.63 -2.05
CA ARG A 333 -29.01 -0.27 -1.51
C ARG A 333 -29.66 -0.13 -0.13
N SER A 334 -30.80 -0.78 0.11
CA SER A 334 -31.44 -0.75 1.43
C SER A 334 -30.63 -1.51 2.48
N ASP A 335 -29.94 -2.58 2.09
CA ASP A 335 -29.09 -3.41 2.95
C ASP A 335 -27.62 -2.93 2.98
N HIS A 336 -27.39 -1.61 2.90
CA HIS A 336 -26.04 -1.02 2.76
C HIS A 336 -25.04 -1.45 3.85
N ALA A 337 -25.51 -1.82 5.06
CA ALA A 337 -24.64 -2.32 6.13
C ALA A 337 -24.03 -3.69 5.81
N ASP A 338 -24.74 -4.53 5.06
CA ASP A 338 -24.33 -5.88 4.70
C ASP A 338 -23.52 -5.91 3.40
N PHE A 339 -23.82 -5.00 2.46
CA PHE A 339 -23.22 -4.93 1.14
C PHE A 339 -22.65 -3.52 0.88
N LYS A 340 -21.42 -3.27 1.32
CA LYS A 340 -20.69 -2.03 0.99
C LYS A 340 -20.05 -2.15 -0.40
N TRP A 341 -20.57 -1.39 -1.36
CA TRP A 341 -20.04 -1.30 -2.72
C TRP A 341 -19.07 -0.12 -2.82
N GLY A 342 -17.81 -0.32 -2.41
CA GLY A 342 -16.85 0.78 -2.26
C GLY A 342 -15.78 0.91 -3.35
N TRP A 343 -15.54 -0.13 -4.15
CA TRP A 343 -14.26 -0.27 -4.87
C TRP A 343 -14.35 -0.16 -6.38
N LEU A 344 -15.53 -0.33 -6.96
CA LEU A 344 -15.69 -0.50 -8.40
C LEU A 344 -16.72 0.52 -8.88
N GLY A 345 -16.25 1.63 -9.45
CA GLY A 345 -17.12 2.58 -10.15
C GLY A 345 -17.85 1.93 -11.33
N GLY A 346 -18.82 2.64 -11.90
CA GLY A 346 -19.59 2.19 -13.08
C GLY A 346 -21.09 2.07 -12.83
N ALA A 347 -21.81 1.55 -13.83
CA ALA A 347 -23.25 1.36 -13.74
C ALA A 347 -23.58 0.27 -12.69
N PRO A 348 -24.62 0.44 -11.85
CA PRO A 348 -24.95 -0.51 -10.78
C PRO A 348 -25.01 -1.97 -11.22
N GLU A 349 -25.53 -2.23 -12.42
CA GLU A 349 -25.66 -3.55 -13.02
C GLU A 349 -24.28 -4.21 -13.25
N ASP A 350 -23.32 -3.44 -13.78
CA ASP A 350 -21.95 -3.93 -13.99
C ASP A 350 -21.28 -4.25 -12.66
N VAL A 351 -21.54 -3.42 -11.65
CA VAL A 351 -21.01 -3.66 -10.30
C VAL A 351 -21.57 -4.98 -9.76
N VAL A 352 -22.89 -5.20 -9.87
CA VAL A 352 -23.54 -6.45 -9.45
C VAL A 352 -22.96 -7.67 -10.15
N GLU A 353 -22.75 -7.61 -11.46
CA GLU A 353 -22.18 -8.73 -12.21
C GLU A 353 -20.75 -9.04 -11.75
N ARG A 354 -19.91 -8.03 -11.58
CA ARG A 354 -18.53 -8.22 -11.10
C ARG A 354 -18.49 -8.77 -9.68
N SER A 355 -19.29 -8.23 -8.77
CA SER A 355 -19.36 -8.75 -7.39
C SER A 355 -19.85 -10.19 -7.35
N ALA A 356 -20.70 -10.62 -8.28
CA ALA A 356 -21.13 -12.01 -8.37
C ALA A 356 -20.02 -12.95 -8.85
N LYS A 357 -19.19 -12.49 -9.79
CA LYS A 357 -17.99 -13.24 -10.22
C LYS A 357 -17.00 -13.36 -9.06
N GLU A 358 -16.71 -12.26 -8.37
CA GLU A 358 -15.82 -12.22 -7.21
C GLU A 358 -16.36 -13.09 -6.05
N ALA A 359 -17.65 -12.99 -5.73
CA ALA A 359 -18.27 -13.79 -4.67
C ALA A 359 -18.17 -15.29 -4.96
N ARG A 360 -18.48 -15.73 -6.18
CA ARG A 360 -18.33 -17.15 -6.58
C ARG A 360 -16.89 -17.61 -6.48
N LEU A 361 -15.95 -16.78 -6.93
CA LEU A 361 -14.52 -17.07 -6.84
C LEU A 361 -14.09 -17.19 -5.37
N PHE A 362 -14.43 -16.24 -4.51
CA PHE A 362 -14.06 -16.29 -3.09
C PHE A 362 -14.58 -17.56 -2.40
N LEU A 363 -15.82 -17.97 -2.65
CA LEU A 363 -16.38 -19.20 -2.08
C LEU A 363 -15.56 -20.43 -2.50
N ASP A 364 -15.25 -20.55 -3.79
CA ASP A 364 -14.45 -21.66 -4.33
C ASP A 364 -13.04 -21.68 -3.73
N GLU A 365 -12.37 -20.53 -3.69
CA GLU A 365 -11.02 -20.39 -3.12
C GLU A 365 -10.98 -20.68 -1.61
N TYR A 366 -12.02 -20.29 -0.87
CA TYR A 366 -12.15 -20.53 0.56
C TYR A 366 -12.37 -22.02 0.85
N GLU A 367 -13.25 -22.68 0.08
CA GLU A 367 -13.52 -24.13 0.21
C GLU A 367 -12.29 -24.98 -0.14
N GLN A 368 -11.46 -24.50 -1.08
CA GLN A 368 -10.19 -25.14 -1.44
C GLN A 368 -9.05 -24.87 -0.43
N GLY A 369 -9.28 -24.04 0.59
CA GLY A 369 -8.27 -23.71 1.60
C GLY A 369 -7.21 -22.71 1.15
N ARG A 370 -7.37 -22.09 -0.04
CA ARG A 370 -6.39 -21.14 -0.58
C ARG A 370 -6.46 -19.76 0.07
N VAL A 371 -7.61 -19.44 0.69
CA VAL A 371 -7.90 -18.18 1.39
C VAL A 371 -8.70 -18.40 2.69
N GLN A 372 -8.45 -19.50 3.43
CA GLN A 372 -9.14 -19.81 4.69
C GLN A 372 -8.79 -18.88 5.84
#